data_AF-A0A3M1QT77-F1
#
_entry.id   AF-A0A3M1QT77-F1
#
_cell.length_a   1.000
_cell.length_b   1.000
_cell.length_c   1.000
_cell.angle_alpha   90.00
_cell.angle_beta   90.00
_cell.angle_gamma   90.00
#
_symmetry.space_group_name_H-M   'P 1'
#
loop_
_entity.id
_entity.type
_entity.pdbx_description
1 polymer ?
#
loop_
_entity_poly.entity_id
_entity_poly.type
_entity_poly.pdbx_seq_one_letter_code
_entity_poly.pdbx_strand_id
1 'polypeptide(L)'
;MPKNRLLIIEDDYDVAEMLVMYFTSYQFEVFHADTGLDGIEMARSNFPNLILLDVMMPEMDGYEVCIKLRQMTFTKYIPIIFLTQRDNRANKVKGLELGADDYITKPFDVDELRLRVKGAIERATRESLHEPRTGLPTGPLVAEEIERYRYMLVEEDRAYTQMRVHIEGLVAYRDMYGFMAADDAMAFAARSIQKSMTELGTQDDFVGIVDDEFIVLTHSDDPLKLEKAYKQRFAEGITAFYSFADSSRGGILLEAGTENEKLVPIMSLTTITNTSV
;
A
#
# COMPACT_ATOMS: atom_id res chain seq x y z
N MET A 1 -6.65 -1.08 15.26
CA MET A 1 -5.91 -0.22 14.32
C MET A 1 -5.31 -1.13 13.27
N PRO A 2 -5.37 -0.77 11.98
CA PRO A 2 -4.62 -1.52 10.97
C PRO A 2 -3.15 -1.57 11.38
N LYS A 3 -2.54 -2.76 11.29
CA LYS A 3 -1.11 -2.90 11.62
C LYS A 3 -0.30 -2.14 10.58
N ASN A 4 0.55 -1.22 11.04
CA ASN A 4 1.52 -0.56 10.17
C ASN A 4 2.47 -1.64 9.62
N ARG A 5 2.63 -1.66 8.30
CA ARG A 5 3.53 -2.56 7.59
C ARG A 5 4.90 -1.93 7.47
N LEU A 6 5.93 -2.63 7.93
CA LEU A 6 7.32 -2.19 7.87
C LEU A 6 8.10 -3.18 7.02
N LEU A 7 8.80 -2.68 6.00
CA LEU A 7 9.79 -3.47 5.28
C LEU A 7 11.18 -3.10 5.79
N ILE A 8 11.96 -4.10 6.16
CA ILE A 8 13.36 -3.97 6.55
C ILE A 8 14.20 -4.60 5.45
N ILE A 9 15.13 -3.83 4.89
CA ILE A 9 16.09 -4.31 3.89
C ILE A 9 17.48 -4.16 4.53
N GLU A 10 18.05 -5.27 4.97
CA GLU A 10 19.23 -5.33 5.84
C GLU A 10 19.91 -6.70 5.67
N ASP A 11 21.20 -6.70 5.32
CA ASP A 11 21.99 -7.92 5.08
C ASP A 11 22.67 -8.46 6.36
N ASP A 12 22.84 -7.62 7.39
CA ASP A 12 23.33 -8.07 8.70
C ASP A 12 22.21 -8.78 9.48
N TYR A 13 22.35 -10.10 9.62
CA TYR A 13 21.36 -10.96 10.29
C TYR A 13 21.06 -10.53 11.73
N ASP A 14 22.07 -10.12 12.51
CA ASP A 14 21.88 -9.77 13.92
C ASP A 14 21.12 -8.45 14.05
N VAL A 15 21.42 -7.47 13.18
CA VAL A 15 20.69 -6.20 13.11
C VAL A 15 19.26 -6.43 12.63
N ALA A 16 19.07 -7.22 11.58
CA ALA A 16 17.76 -7.54 11.02
C ALA A 16 16.86 -8.24 12.05
N GLU A 17 17.33 -9.32 12.69
CA GLU A 17 16.56 -10.07 13.68
C GLU A 17 16.12 -9.17 14.83
N MET A 18 17.05 -8.36 15.35
CA MET A 18 16.77 -7.40 16.42
C MET A 18 15.66 -6.42 16.03
N LEU A 19 15.72 -5.84 14.82
CA LEU A 19 14.70 -4.91 14.34
C LEU A 19 13.35 -5.61 14.12
N VAL A 20 13.33 -6.83 13.55
CA VAL A 20 12.11 -7.60 13.35
C VAL A 20 11.43 -7.88 14.69
N MET A 21 12.17 -8.40 15.68
CA MET A 21 11.63 -8.70 17.00
C MET A 21 11.10 -7.44 17.68
N TYR A 22 11.87 -6.35 17.62
CA TYR A 22 11.53 -5.09 18.26
C TYR A 22 10.24 -4.50 17.67
N PHE A 23 10.16 -4.30 16.34
CA PHE A 23 8.96 -3.71 15.73
C PHE A 23 7.73 -4.63 15.79
N THR A 24 7.90 -5.95 15.72
CA THR A 24 6.81 -6.91 15.92
C THR A 24 6.20 -6.77 17.32
N SER A 25 7.02 -6.54 18.35
CA SER A 25 6.55 -6.30 19.73
C SER A 25 5.68 -5.03 19.86
N TYR A 26 5.88 -4.06 18.95
CA TYR A 26 5.06 -2.85 18.80
C TYR A 26 3.93 -3.02 17.78
N GLN A 27 3.52 -4.26 17.47
CA GLN A 27 2.38 -4.61 16.63
C GLN A 27 2.51 -4.20 15.15
N PHE A 28 3.71 -3.91 14.67
CA PHE A 28 3.95 -3.80 13.23
C PHE A 28 3.81 -5.18 12.57
N GLU A 29 3.37 -5.18 11.32
CA GLU A 29 3.55 -6.31 10.43
C GLU A 29 4.89 -6.10 9.71
N VAL A 30 5.88 -6.93 10.03
CA VAL A 30 7.27 -6.73 9.58
C VAL A 30 7.61 -7.72 8.47
N PHE A 31 8.13 -7.20 7.37
CA PHE A 31 8.75 -7.95 6.29
C PHE A 31 10.25 -7.69 6.31
N HIS A 32 11.05 -8.70 6.01
CA HIS A 32 12.51 -8.58 5.96
C HIS A 32 13.05 -9.17 4.66
N ALA A 33 13.99 -8.44 4.06
CA ALA A 33 14.75 -8.84 2.88
C ALA A 33 16.26 -8.72 3.16
N ASP A 34 17.00 -9.78 2.84
CA ASP A 34 18.46 -9.85 2.99
C ASP A 34 19.23 -9.11 1.88
N THR A 35 18.56 -8.85 0.74
CA THR A 35 19.18 -8.23 -0.44
C THR A 35 18.36 -7.06 -0.96
N GLY A 36 19.02 -6.13 -1.66
CA GLY A 36 18.35 -5.01 -2.31
C GLY A 36 17.30 -5.44 -3.36
N LEU A 37 17.58 -6.52 -4.11
CA LEU A 37 16.65 -7.06 -5.10
C LEU A 37 15.38 -7.63 -4.45
N ASP A 38 15.56 -8.46 -3.41
CA ASP A 38 14.43 -9.01 -2.66
C ASP A 38 13.63 -7.90 -1.98
N GLY A 39 14.32 -6.87 -1.47
CA GLY A 39 13.70 -5.68 -0.90
C GLY A 39 12.79 -4.95 -1.88
N ILE A 40 13.22 -4.78 -3.14
CA ILE A 40 12.40 -4.16 -4.19
C ILE A 40 11.16 -5.00 -4.49
N GLU A 41 11.32 -6.31 -4.66
CA GLU A 41 10.19 -7.22 -4.93
C GLU A 41 9.21 -7.29 -3.76
N MET A 42 9.71 -7.29 -2.52
CA MET A 42 8.88 -7.25 -1.32
C MET A 42 8.16 -5.93 -1.16
N ALA A 43 8.79 -4.79 -1.48
CA ALA A 43 8.13 -3.49 -1.47
C ALA A 43 6.95 -3.48 -2.45
N ARG A 44 7.14 -4.07 -3.63
CA ARG A 44 6.12 -4.20 -4.69
C ARG A 44 4.99 -5.18 -4.33
N SER A 45 5.25 -6.19 -3.51
CA SER A 45 4.29 -7.27 -3.22
C SER A 45 3.56 -7.12 -1.89
N ASN A 46 4.20 -6.47 -0.91
CA ASN A 46 3.70 -6.37 0.46
C ASN A 46 3.24 -4.94 0.84
N PHE A 47 3.50 -3.95 -0.01
CA PHE A 47 3.01 -2.57 0.12
C PHE A 47 3.24 -1.98 1.52
N PRO A 48 4.50 -1.89 1.97
CA PRO A 48 4.82 -1.39 3.30
C PRO A 48 4.42 0.08 3.45
N ASN A 49 4.09 0.49 4.68
CA ASN A 49 3.87 1.90 5.01
C ASN A 49 5.18 2.66 5.18
N LEU A 50 6.30 1.95 5.39
CA LEU A 50 7.64 2.52 5.50
C LEU A 50 8.70 1.45 5.20
N ILE A 51 9.83 1.88 4.65
CA ILE A 51 11.01 1.04 4.39
C ILE A 51 12.17 1.51 5.28
N LEU A 52 12.72 0.60 6.08
CA LEU A 52 14.05 0.74 6.67
C LEU A 52 15.05 0.10 5.73
N LEU A 53 16.06 0.87 5.31
CA LEU A 53 16.98 0.45 4.26
C LEU A 53 18.42 0.65 4.70
N ASP A 54 19.18 -0.44 4.84
CA ASP A 54 20.63 -0.31 4.97
C ASP A 54 21.23 0.25 3.69
N VAL A 55 22.13 1.21 3.86
CA VAL A 55 22.95 1.76 2.78
C VAL A 55 24.04 0.78 2.37
N MET A 56 24.64 0.06 3.32
CA MET A 56 25.87 -0.71 3.11
C MET A 56 25.59 -2.20 2.86
N MET A 57 24.89 -2.52 1.78
CA MET A 57 24.58 -3.90 1.38
C MET A 57 25.46 -4.39 0.23
N PRO A 58 25.70 -5.72 0.10
CA PRO A 58 26.41 -6.30 -1.03
C PRO A 58 25.58 -6.24 -2.32
N GLU A 59 26.28 -6.29 -3.46
CA GLU A 59 25.74 -6.30 -4.83
C GLU A 59 25.03 -5.01 -5.28
N MET A 60 24.08 -4.52 -4.48
CA MET A 60 23.31 -3.30 -4.72
C MET A 60 23.24 -2.50 -3.43
N ASP A 61 23.80 -1.28 -3.45
CA ASP A 61 23.76 -0.43 -2.27
C ASP A 61 22.35 0.15 -2.02
N GLY A 62 22.10 0.62 -0.80
CA GLY A 62 20.78 1.15 -0.45
C GLY A 62 20.38 2.40 -1.26
N TYR A 63 21.34 3.16 -1.81
CA TYR A 63 21.01 4.29 -2.66
C TYR A 63 20.47 3.82 -4.01
N GLU A 64 21.07 2.79 -4.60
CA GLU A 64 20.58 2.16 -5.82
C GLU A 64 19.19 1.55 -5.64
N VAL A 65 18.95 0.89 -4.51
CA VAL A 65 17.61 0.40 -4.13
C VAL A 65 16.61 1.55 -4.08
N CYS A 66 16.94 2.63 -3.39
CA CYS A 66 16.08 3.82 -3.28
C CYS A 66 15.76 4.40 -4.67
N ILE A 67 16.75 4.56 -5.55
CA ILE A 67 16.53 5.05 -6.93
C ILE A 67 15.51 4.17 -7.66
N LYS A 68 15.67 2.84 -7.60
CA LYS A 68 14.74 1.92 -8.25
C LYS A 68 13.33 2.01 -7.67
N LEU A 69 13.20 2.10 -6.34
CA LEU A 69 11.91 2.27 -5.67
C LEU A 69 11.23 3.59 -6.06
N ARG A 70 12.00 4.68 -6.21
CA ARG A 70 11.48 5.99 -6.65
C ARG A 70 11.09 6.04 -8.13
N GLN A 71 11.57 5.11 -8.95
CA GLN A 71 11.19 4.99 -10.37
C GLN A 71 9.88 4.23 -10.59
N MET A 72 9.43 3.41 -9.64
CA MET A 72 8.23 2.59 -9.79
C MET A 72 7.02 3.25 -9.12
N THR A 73 5.89 3.27 -9.83
CA THR A 73 4.68 3.99 -9.38
C THR A 73 4.14 3.48 -8.03
N PHE A 74 4.19 2.17 -7.75
CA PHE A 74 3.70 1.61 -6.49
C PHE A 74 4.57 1.91 -5.27
N THR A 75 5.86 2.19 -5.46
CA THR A 75 6.82 2.33 -4.35
C THR A 75 7.36 3.75 -4.19
N LYS A 76 7.22 4.60 -5.21
CA LYS A 76 7.86 5.92 -5.23
C LYS A 76 7.41 6.88 -4.14
N TYR A 77 6.26 6.65 -3.52
CA TYR A 77 5.74 7.46 -2.43
C TYR A 77 5.90 6.83 -1.05
N ILE A 78 6.42 5.60 -0.96
CA ILE A 78 6.62 4.95 0.34
C ILE A 78 7.74 5.67 1.09
N PRO A 79 7.54 6.10 2.34
CA PRO A 79 8.61 6.71 3.13
C PRO A 79 9.81 5.76 3.31
N ILE A 80 11.02 6.27 3.11
CA ILE A 80 12.28 5.51 3.25
C ILE A 80 13.15 6.17 4.33
N ILE A 81 13.55 5.39 5.33
CA ILE A 81 14.55 5.79 6.33
C ILE A 81 15.82 4.98 6.09
N PHE A 82 16.92 5.66 5.82
CA PHE A 82 18.22 5.00 5.67
C PHE A 82 18.84 4.64 7.01
N LEU A 83 19.36 3.42 7.13
CA LEU A 83 20.29 3.02 8.18
C LEU A 83 21.71 3.14 7.60
N THR A 84 22.60 3.91 8.22
CA THR A 84 23.95 4.15 7.65
C THR A 84 25.06 4.05 8.67
N GLN A 85 26.20 3.47 8.31
CA GLN A 85 27.41 3.52 9.14
C GLN A 85 28.22 4.84 8.98
N ARG A 86 27.85 5.71 8.03
CA ARG A 86 28.67 6.87 7.64
C ARG A 86 28.06 8.19 8.08
N ASP A 87 28.73 8.88 8.99
CA ASP A 87 28.35 10.24 9.44
C ASP A 87 28.85 11.37 8.51
N ASN A 88 29.32 11.05 7.29
CA ASN A 88 29.85 12.07 6.39
C ASN A 88 28.72 12.89 5.74
N ARG A 89 28.74 14.21 6.01
CA ARG A 89 27.84 15.24 5.51
C ARG A 89 27.56 15.16 3.99
N ALA A 90 28.53 14.72 3.18
CA ALA A 90 28.36 14.55 1.73
C ALA A 90 27.37 13.44 1.35
N ASN A 91 27.31 12.35 2.12
CA ASN A 91 26.38 11.23 1.86
C ASN A 91 24.96 11.54 2.35
N LYS A 92 24.84 12.40 3.38
CA LYS A 92 23.54 12.92 3.86
C LYS A 92 22.87 13.84 2.83
N VAL A 93 23.66 14.66 2.13
CA VAL A 93 23.16 15.50 1.02
C VAL A 93 22.71 14.62 -0.15
N LYS A 94 23.49 13.60 -0.52
CA LYS A 94 23.12 12.65 -1.58
C LYS A 94 21.83 11.89 -1.26
N GLY A 95 21.62 11.45 -0.01
CA GLY A 95 20.37 10.79 0.39
C GLY A 95 19.14 11.70 0.33
N LEU A 96 19.27 12.98 0.68
CA LEU A 96 18.20 13.97 0.58
C LEU A 96 17.90 14.35 -0.88
N GLU A 97 18.93 14.46 -1.73
CA GLU A 97 18.77 14.69 -3.18
C GLU A 97 18.11 13.52 -3.91
N LEU A 98 18.25 12.29 -3.38
CA LEU A 98 17.62 11.07 -3.88
C LEU A 98 16.20 10.86 -3.35
N GLY A 99 15.69 11.77 -2.52
CA GLY A 99 14.31 11.74 -2.01
C GLY A 99 14.08 10.79 -0.84
N ALA A 100 15.08 10.54 0.02
CA ALA A 100 14.82 9.84 1.28
C ALA A 100 14.24 10.77 2.36
N ASP A 101 13.36 10.21 3.17
CA ASP A 101 12.53 10.95 4.15
C ASP A 101 13.26 11.19 5.47
N ASP A 102 14.21 10.31 5.84
CA ASP A 102 15.07 10.45 7.01
C ASP A 102 16.32 9.55 6.91
N TYR A 103 17.26 9.71 7.84
CA TYR A 103 18.40 8.80 8.02
C TYR A 103 18.76 8.64 9.50
N ILE A 104 19.29 7.47 9.87
CA ILE A 104 19.81 7.17 11.19
C ILE A 104 21.19 6.51 11.10
N THR A 105 22.11 6.93 11.97
CA THR A 105 23.48 6.41 11.97
C THR A 105 23.60 5.18 12.87
N LYS A 106 24.21 4.10 12.40
CA LYS A 106 24.59 2.91 13.18
C LYS A 106 25.87 3.21 14.00
N PRO A 107 25.95 2.81 15.28
CA PRO A 107 24.89 2.21 16.10
C PRO A 107 23.85 3.25 16.52
N PHE A 108 22.58 2.86 16.52
CA PHE A 108 21.44 3.72 16.84
C PHE A 108 20.70 3.25 18.11
N ASP A 109 19.98 4.18 18.72
CA ASP A 109 18.99 3.86 19.74
C ASP A 109 17.69 3.36 19.07
N VAL A 110 17.22 2.18 19.46
CA VAL A 110 16.03 1.55 18.89
C VAL A 110 14.73 2.29 19.21
N ASP A 111 14.67 2.98 20.36
CA ASP A 111 13.53 3.83 20.70
C ASP A 111 13.54 5.13 19.88
N GLU A 112 14.73 5.68 19.60
CA GLU A 112 14.84 6.80 18.64
C GLU A 112 14.36 6.39 17.25
N LEU A 113 14.83 5.24 16.75
CA LEU A 113 14.41 4.70 15.46
C LEU A 113 12.90 4.51 15.39
N ARG A 114 12.29 3.95 16.45
CA ARG A 114 10.83 3.77 16.54
C ARG A 114 10.08 5.09 16.41
N LEU A 115 10.53 6.12 17.11
CA LEU A 115 9.91 7.44 17.06
C LEU A 115 10.03 8.06 15.66
N ARG A 116 11.14 7.87 14.97
CA ARG A 116 11.33 8.29 13.57
C ARG A 116 10.42 7.54 12.61
N VAL A 117 10.33 6.22 12.72
CA VAL A 117 9.42 5.38 11.92
C VAL A 117 7.98 5.85 12.09
N LYS A 118 7.54 6.00 13.35
CA LYS A 118 6.19 6.49 13.64
C LYS A 118 5.95 7.89 13.08
N GLY A 119 6.91 8.80 13.29
CA GLY A 119 6.82 10.17 12.80
C GLY A 119 6.78 10.26 11.27
N ALA A 120 7.53 9.42 10.55
CA ALA A 120 7.52 9.38 9.09
C ALA A 120 6.20 8.86 8.54
N ILE A 121 5.65 7.78 9.10
CA ILE A 121 4.31 7.27 8.74
C ILE A 121 3.24 8.33 9.04
N GLU A 122 3.30 8.97 10.22
CA GLU A 122 2.38 10.04 10.59
C GLU A 122 2.49 11.27 9.69
N ARG A 123 3.69 11.67 9.26
CA ARG A 123 3.87 12.78 8.31
C ARG A 123 3.25 12.46 6.95
N ALA A 124 3.57 11.30 6.40
CA ALA A 124 2.98 10.83 5.13
C ALA A 124 1.44 10.77 5.20
N THR A 125 0.89 10.45 6.37
CA THR A 125 -0.56 10.45 6.62
C THR A 125 -1.12 11.88 6.83
N ARG A 126 -0.43 12.74 7.58
CA ARG A 126 -0.87 14.11 7.95
C ARG A 126 -0.78 15.10 6.80
N GLU A 127 0.12 14.89 5.86
CA GLU A 127 0.16 15.63 4.60
C GLU A 127 -1.00 15.20 3.67
N SER A 128 -1.90 14.31 4.13
CA SER A 128 -3.00 13.72 3.37
C SER A 128 -2.50 13.08 2.05
N LEU A 129 -1.26 12.60 2.06
CA LEU A 129 -0.66 11.94 0.90
C LEU A 129 -1.00 10.46 0.90
N HIS A 130 -1.19 9.84 2.08
CA HIS A 130 -1.61 8.46 2.22
C HIS A 130 -2.86 8.30 3.08
N GLU A 131 -3.76 7.42 2.66
CA GLU A 131 -4.99 7.11 3.37
C GLU A 131 -4.70 6.10 4.52
N PRO A 132 -5.08 6.39 5.78
CA PRO A 132 -4.65 5.60 6.94
C PRO A 132 -5.10 4.13 6.96
N ARG A 133 -6.28 3.81 6.44
CA ARG A 133 -6.83 2.44 6.50
C ARG A 133 -6.11 1.50 5.54
N THR A 134 -5.74 2.02 4.38
CA THR A 134 -5.19 1.26 3.24
C THR A 134 -3.67 1.42 3.10
N GLY A 135 -3.14 2.58 3.47
CA GLY A 135 -1.78 3.02 3.16
C GLY A 135 -1.60 3.52 1.73
N LEU A 136 -2.68 3.58 0.93
CA LEU A 136 -2.62 4.01 -0.46
C LEU A 136 -2.45 5.51 -0.61
N PRO A 137 -1.79 5.98 -1.69
CA PRO A 137 -1.81 7.38 -2.06
C PRO A 137 -3.24 7.96 -2.13
N THR A 138 -3.44 9.17 -1.63
CA THR A 138 -4.73 9.87 -1.62
C THR A 138 -4.60 11.34 -1.99
N GLY A 139 -5.73 12.00 -2.24
CA GLY A 139 -5.84 13.43 -2.48
C GLY A 139 -4.80 13.98 -3.47
N PRO A 140 -3.81 14.79 -3.03
CA PRO A 140 -2.82 15.39 -3.90
C PRO A 140 -2.03 14.41 -4.77
N LEU A 141 -1.64 13.24 -4.23
CA LEU A 141 -0.85 12.25 -5.00
C LEU A 141 -1.67 11.60 -6.11
N VAL A 142 -2.97 11.37 -5.85
CA VAL A 142 -3.87 10.84 -6.89
C VAL A 142 -4.06 11.87 -8.00
N ALA A 143 -4.21 13.15 -7.64
CA ALA A 143 -4.30 14.22 -8.63
C ALA A 143 -3.02 14.36 -9.45
N GLU A 144 -1.85 14.29 -8.82
CA GLU A 144 -0.54 14.30 -9.50
C GLU A 144 -0.43 13.15 -10.52
N GLU A 145 -0.80 11.92 -10.13
CA GLU A 145 -0.73 10.78 -11.04
C GLU A 145 -1.75 10.87 -12.19
N ILE A 146 -2.96 11.35 -11.94
CA ILE A 146 -3.93 11.58 -13.03
C ILE A 146 -3.37 12.58 -14.05
N GLU A 147 -2.75 13.68 -13.60
CA GLU A 147 -2.12 14.65 -14.50
C GLU A 147 -0.90 14.07 -15.22
N ARG A 148 -0.06 13.27 -14.53
CA ARG A 148 1.07 12.56 -15.15
C ARG A 148 0.60 11.63 -16.27
N TYR A 149 -0.46 10.87 -16.06
CA TYR A 149 -1.04 9.96 -17.06
C TYR A 149 -1.63 10.72 -18.25
N ARG A 150 -2.31 11.84 -18.00
CA ARG A 150 -2.79 12.74 -19.06
C ARG A 150 -1.64 13.33 -19.89
N TYR A 151 -0.56 13.70 -19.24
CA TYR A 151 0.64 14.19 -19.92
C TYR A 151 1.26 13.10 -20.83
N MET A 152 1.43 11.88 -20.32
CA MET A 152 1.94 10.74 -21.11
C MET A 152 1.04 10.42 -22.32
N LEU A 153 -0.29 10.52 -22.16
CA LEU A 153 -1.21 10.37 -23.30
C LEU A 153 -0.95 11.40 -24.40
N VAL A 154 -0.77 12.68 -24.03
CA VAL A 154 -0.66 13.78 -25.01
C VAL A 154 0.73 13.83 -25.65
N GLU A 155 1.79 13.69 -24.86
CA GLU A 155 3.17 13.91 -25.32
C GLU A 155 3.85 12.64 -25.82
N GLU A 156 3.44 11.47 -25.32
CA GLU A 156 4.04 10.17 -25.65
C GLU A 156 3.11 9.26 -26.46
N ASP A 157 1.89 9.72 -26.78
CA ASP A 157 0.81 8.92 -27.41
C ASP A 157 0.53 7.61 -26.64
N ARG A 158 0.69 7.67 -25.31
CA ARG A 158 0.65 6.51 -24.43
C ARG A 158 -0.72 6.36 -23.77
N ALA A 159 -1.60 5.59 -24.40
CA ALA A 159 -2.94 5.31 -23.88
C ALA A 159 -2.91 4.60 -22.52
N TYR A 160 -3.93 4.89 -21.70
CA TYR A 160 -4.15 4.26 -20.39
C TYR A 160 -5.63 4.03 -20.11
N THR A 161 -5.91 3.10 -19.19
CA THR A 161 -7.25 2.88 -18.66
C THR A 161 -7.35 3.35 -17.22
N GLN A 162 -8.37 4.15 -16.94
CA GLN A 162 -8.75 4.53 -15.58
C GLN A 162 -9.95 3.70 -15.12
N MET A 163 -9.82 3.05 -13.97
CA MET A 163 -10.91 2.33 -13.30
C MET A 163 -11.19 2.97 -11.95
N ARG A 164 -12.46 3.26 -11.68
CA ARG A 164 -12.95 3.71 -10.37
C ARG A 164 -13.62 2.52 -9.70
N VAL A 165 -13.07 2.06 -8.58
CA VAL A 165 -13.53 0.85 -7.89
C VAL A 165 -14.18 1.23 -6.56
N HIS A 166 -15.38 0.71 -6.31
CA HIS A 166 -16.16 0.97 -5.11
C HIS A 166 -16.51 -0.34 -4.37
N ILE A 167 -16.62 -0.29 -3.04
CA ILE A 167 -17.06 -1.43 -2.23
C ILE A 167 -18.56 -1.33 -1.97
N GLU A 168 -19.34 -2.13 -2.67
CA GLU A 168 -20.79 -2.26 -2.41
C GLU A 168 -21.03 -2.94 -1.07
N GLY A 169 -21.99 -2.42 -0.28
CA GLY A 169 -22.40 -3.02 1.00
C GLY A 169 -21.54 -2.62 2.21
N LEU A 170 -20.49 -1.80 2.04
CA LEU A 170 -19.59 -1.40 3.13
C LEU A 170 -20.32 -0.66 4.27
N VAL A 171 -21.30 0.19 3.95
CA VAL A 171 -22.08 0.93 4.96
C VAL A 171 -22.86 -0.03 5.86
N ALA A 172 -23.61 -0.96 5.28
CA ALA A 172 -24.37 -1.96 6.05
C ALA A 172 -23.43 -2.87 6.86
N TYR A 173 -22.27 -3.22 6.29
CA TYR A 173 -21.25 -3.97 7.00
C TYR A 173 -20.71 -3.22 8.22
N ARG A 174 -20.37 -1.94 8.05
CA ARG A 174 -19.93 -1.06 9.14
C ARG A 174 -20.99 -0.92 10.24
N ASP A 175 -22.25 -0.76 9.86
CA ASP A 175 -23.35 -0.61 10.82
C ASP A 175 -23.55 -1.89 11.66
N MET A 176 -23.27 -3.06 11.08
CA MET A 176 -23.41 -4.37 11.75
C MET A 176 -22.15 -4.78 12.55
N TYR A 177 -20.96 -4.63 11.96
CA TYR A 177 -19.69 -5.15 12.49
C TYR A 177 -18.79 -4.07 13.11
N GLY A 178 -19.12 -2.79 12.94
CA GLY A 178 -18.40 -1.65 13.48
C GLY A 178 -17.30 -1.09 12.58
N PHE A 179 -16.79 0.08 12.96
CA PHE A 179 -15.79 0.83 12.19
C PHE A 179 -14.48 0.08 11.98
N MET A 180 -13.96 -0.61 13.00
CA MET A 180 -12.70 -1.34 12.88
C MET A 180 -12.79 -2.46 11.83
N ALA A 181 -13.90 -3.20 11.81
CA ALA A 181 -14.11 -4.25 10.83
C ALA A 181 -14.22 -3.67 9.40
N ALA A 182 -14.89 -2.52 9.26
CA ALA A 182 -14.98 -1.81 7.98
C ALA A 182 -13.61 -1.31 7.49
N ASP A 183 -12.75 -0.81 8.40
CA ASP A 183 -11.38 -0.42 8.08
C ASP A 183 -10.56 -1.62 7.61
N ASP A 184 -10.70 -2.78 8.27
CA ASP A 184 -10.02 -4.01 7.86
C ASP A 184 -10.50 -4.50 6.48
N ALA A 185 -11.80 -4.34 6.16
CA ALA A 185 -12.36 -4.63 4.85
C ALA A 185 -11.83 -3.69 3.76
N MET A 186 -11.72 -2.38 4.04
CA MET A 186 -11.08 -1.40 3.15
C MET A 186 -9.61 -1.76 2.88
N ALA A 187 -8.86 -2.09 3.92
CA ALA A 187 -7.48 -2.53 3.80
C ALA A 187 -7.36 -3.82 2.95
N PHE A 188 -8.32 -4.74 3.08
CA PHE A 188 -8.37 -5.96 2.29
C PHE A 188 -8.71 -5.71 0.80
N ALA A 189 -9.61 -4.77 0.51
CA ALA A 189 -9.88 -4.34 -0.86
C ALA A 189 -8.64 -3.73 -1.51
N ALA A 190 -7.96 -2.82 -0.81
CA ALA A 190 -6.70 -2.23 -1.27
C ALA A 190 -5.66 -3.30 -1.63
N ARG A 191 -5.42 -4.25 -0.71
CA ARG A 191 -4.50 -5.37 -0.95
C ARG A 191 -4.91 -6.24 -2.13
N SER A 192 -6.22 -6.45 -2.32
CA SER A 192 -6.74 -7.27 -3.42
C SER A 192 -6.48 -6.63 -4.78
N ILE A 193 -6.69 -5.31 -4.87
CA ILE A 193 -6.41 -4.52 -6.07
C ILE A 193 -4.91 -4.49 -6.34
N GLN A 194 -4.13 -4.03 -5.36
CA GLN A 194 -2.68 -3.90 -5.45
C GLN A 194 -2.00 -5.22 -5.85
N LYS A 195 -2.34 -6.35 -5.21
CA LYS A 195 -1.75 -7.65 -5.55
C LYS A 195 -2.07 -8.11 -6.97
N SER A 196 -3.29 -7.81 -7.44
CA SER A 196 -3.67 -8.13 -8.82
C SER A 196 -2.90 -7.27 -9.83
N MET A 197 -2.62 -6.01 -9.50
CA MET A 197 -1.78 -5.14 -10.32
C MET A 197 -0.31 -5.57 -10.34
N THR A 198 0.24 -6.01 -9.20
CA THR A 198 1.61 -6.56 -9.15
C THR A 198 1.77 -7.81 -10.02
N GLU A 199 0.72 -8.64 -10.13
CA GLU A 199 0.73 -9.89 -10.89
C GLU A 199 0.39 -9.72 -12.39
N LEU A 200 -0.49 -8.78 -12.74
CA LEU A 200 -1.07 -8.66 -14.09
C LEU A 200 -0.93 -7.27 -14.73
N GLY A 201 -0.54 -6.26 -13.96
CA GLY A 201 -0.36 -4.90 -14.40
C GLY A 201 1.05 -4.64 -14.95
N THR A 202 1.34 -3.36 -15.15
CA THR A 202 2.66 -2.87 -15.59
C THR A 202 3.40 -2.15 -14.45
N GLN A 203 4.69 -1.88 -14.63
CA GLN A 203 5.51 -1.14 -13.67
C GLN A 203 5.08 0.33 -13.47
N ASP A 204 4.38 0.88 -14.47
CA ASP A 204 3.91 2.27 -14.43
C ASP A 204 2.53 2.40 -13.81
N ASP A 205 1.82 1.29 -13.61
CA ASP A 205 0.46 1.25 -13.08
C ASP A 205 0.35 1.90 -11.69
N PHE A 206 -0.77 2.58 -11.43
CA PHE A 206 -1.03 3.30 -10.20
C PHE A 206 -2.32 2.83 -9.53
N VAL A 207 -2.31 2.78 -8.20
CA VAL A 207 -3.55 2.74 -7.42
C VAL A 207 -3.48 3.72 -6.26
N GLY A 208 -4.53 4.52 -6.15
CA GLY A 208 -4.77 5.38 -5.01
C GLY A 208 -6.23 5.30 -4.55
N ILE A 209 -6.60 6.15 -3.61
CA ILE A 209 -7.95 6.19 -3.03
C ILE A 209 -8.38 7.63 -2.79
N VAL A 210 -9.65 7.95 -3.09
CA VAL A 210 -10.27 9.24 -2.80
C VAL A 210 -11.71 8.98 -2.35
N ASP A 211 -12.11 9.51 -1.20
CA ASP A 211 -13.50 9.40 -0.68
C ASP A 211 -14.07 7.97 -0.72
N ASP A 212 -13.31 6.98 -0.21
CA ASP A 212 -13.66 5.54 -0.20
C ASP A 212 -13.79 4.88 -1.59
N GLU A 213 -13.32 5.55 -2.65
CA GLU A 213 -13.26 5.03 -4.01
C GLU A 213 -11.81 4.85 -4.44
N PHE A 214 -11.45 3.64 -4.91
CA PHE A 214 -10.12 3.37 -5.42
C PHE A 214 -10.01 3.87 -6.85
N ILE A 215 -8.91 4.54 -7.16
CA ILE A 215 -8.57 4.99 -8.50
C ILE A 215 -7.40 4.15 -9.00
N VAL A 216 -7.65 3.33 -10.01
CA VAL A 216 -6.66 2.48 -10.67
C VAL A 216 -6.37 3.09 -12.04
N LEU A 217 -5.10 3.37 -12.31
CA LEU A 217 -4.60 3.77 -13.63
C LEU A 217 -3.68 2.67 -14.13
N THR A 218 -3.89 2.18 -15.34
CA THR A 218 -3.13 1.06 -15.88
C THR A 218 -2.81 1.25 -17.36
N HIS A 219 -1.60 0.84 -17.74
CA HIS A 219 -1.18 0.67 -19.13
C HIS A 219 -1.29 -0.79 -19.60
N SER A 220 -1.95 -1.66 -18.83
CA SER A 220 -2.15 -3.06 -19.23
C SER A 220 -2.93 -3.16 -20.54
N ASP A 221 -2.49 -4.06 -21.43
CA ASP A 221 -3.19 -4.38 -22.68
C ASP A 221 -4.52 -5.11 -22.43
N ASP A 222 -4.71 -5.70 -21.23
CA ASP A 222 -5.93 -6.42 -20.83
C ASP A 222 -6.46 -5.91 -19.48
N PRO A 223 -7.03 -4.68 -19.46
CA PRO A 223 -7.59 -4.08 -18.25
C PRO A 223 -8.77 -4.90 -17.68
N LEU A 224 -9.51 -5.63 -18.53
CA LEU A 224 -10.63 -6.46 -18.09
C LEU A 224 -10.17 -7.69 -17.29
N LYS A 225 -9.03 -8.28 -17.66
CA LYS A 225 -8.43 -9.37 -16.89
C LYS A 225 -7.96 -8.89 -15.52
N LEU A 226 -7.35 -7.70 -15.45
CA LEU A 226 -6.98 -7.06 -14.18
C LEU A 226 -8.23 -6.81 -13.31
N GLU A 227 -9.29 -6.27 -13.89
CA GLU A 227 -10.58 -6.05 -13.23
C GLU A 227 -11.15 -7.35 -12.63
N LYS A 228 -11.21 -8.39 -13.45
CA LYS A 228 -11.72 -9.70 -13.00
C LYS A 228 -10.88 -10.28 -11.87
N ALA A 229 -9.55 -10.12 -11.92
CA ALA A 229 -8.65 -10.66 -10.93
C ALA A 229 -8.84 -10.03 -9.54
N TYR A 230 -8.89 -8.69 -9.44
CA TYR A 230 -9.10 -8.08 -8.12
C TYR A 230 -10.51 -8.30 -7.58
N LYS A 231 -11.53 -8.36 -8.45
CA LYS A 231 -12.92 -8.69 -8.06
C LYS A 231 -13.01 -10.10 -7.49
N GLN A 232 -12.42 -11.07 -8.17
CA GLN A 232 -12.40 -12.45 -7.74
C GLN A 232 -11.65 -12.62 -6.41
N ARG A 233 -10.44 -12.06 -6.33
CA ARG A 233 -9.61 -12.11 -5.11
C ARG A 233 -10.33 -11.52 -3.90
N PHE A 234 -11.01 -10.39 -4.09
CA PHE A 234 -11.81 -9.78 -3.03
C PHE A 234 -12.98 -10.66 -2.62
N ALA A 235 -13.77 -11.15 -3.60
CA ALA A 235 -14.94 -11.99 -3.33
C ALA A 235 -14.59 -13.29 -2.58
N GLU A 236 -13.46 -13.92 -2.92
CA GLU A 236 -13.00 -15.16 -2.27
C GLU A 236 -12.60 -14.92 -0.81
N GLY A 237 -11.93 -13.81 -0.49
CA GLY A 237 -11.43 -13.56 0.86
C GLY A 237 -12.38 -12.79 1.78
N ILE A 238 -13.26 -11.93 1.24
CA ILE A 238 -14.09 -11.05 2.07
C ILE A 238 -15.12 -11.80 2.89
N THR A 239 -15.53 -13.00 2.47
CA THR A 239 -16.48 -13.84 3.23
C THR A 239 -15.99 -14.19 4.63
N ALA A 240 -14.67 -14.27 4.85
CA ALA A 240 -14.06 -14.54 6.15
C ALA A 240 -14.24 -13.39 7.17
N PHE A 241 -14.65 -12.20 6.70
CA PHE A 241 -14.90 -11.02 7.53
C PHE A 241 -16.33 -11.03 8.11
N TYR A 242 -17.17 -11.98 7.71
CA TYR A 242 -18.54 -12.11 8.16
C TYR A 242 -18.67 -13.21 9.20
N SER A 243 -19.71 -13.12 10.03
CA SER A 243 -20.13 -14.26 10.84
C SER A 243 -20.49 -15.46 9.95
N PHE A 244 -20.39 -16.68 10.49
CA PHE A 244 -20.80 -17.88 9.78
C PHE A 244 -22.28 -17.81 9.32
N ALA A 245 -23.14 -17.21 10.13
CA ALA A 245 -24.57 -17.08 9.84
C ALA A 245 -24.87 -16.12 8.67
N ASP A 246 -24.10 -15.05 8.52
CA ASP A 246 -24.29 -14.07 7.45
C ASP A 246 -23.59 -14.53 6.16
N SER A 247 -22.38 -15.09 6.26
CA SER A 247 -21.68 -15.68 5.12
C SER A 247 -22.45 -16.83 4.48
N SER A 248 -23.00 -17.74 5.30
CA SER A 248 -23.83 -18.86 4.81
C SER A 248 -25.15 -18.40 4.16
N ARG A 249 -25.68 -17.24 4.58
CA ARG A 249 -26.88 -16.62 4.01
C ARG A 249 -26.60 -15.84 2.74
N GLY A 250 -25.33 -15.49 2.51
CA GLY A 250 -24.92 -14.62 1.41
C GLY A 250 -25.11 -13.13 1.70
N GLY A 251 -25.23 -12.70 2.95
CA GLY A 251 -25.38 -11.29 3.29
C GLY A 251 -25.81 -10.99 4.72
N ILE A 252 -25.84 -9.69 5.06
CA ILE A 252 -26.33 -9.15 6.33
C ILE A 252 -27.83 -8.92 6.23
N LEU A 253 -28.56 -9.33 7.26
CA LEU A 253 -29.99 -9.06 7.37
C LEU A 253 -30.21 -7.82 8.24
N LEU A 254 -30.62 -6.72 7.62
CA LEU A 254 -31.00 -5.49 8.31
C LEU A 254 -32.43 -5.59 8.82
N GLU A 255 -32.70 -4.99 9.98
CA GLU A 255 -34.03 -4.93 10.61
C GLU A 255 -34.71 -6.31 10.74
N ALA A 256 -33.92 -7.33 11.10
CA ALA A 256 -34.36 -8.71 11.20
C ALA A 256 -35.59 -8.88 12.10
N GLY A 257 -36.62 -9.56 11.61
CA GLY A 257 -37.88 -9.77 12.32
C GLY A 257 -38.86 -8.58 12.29
N THR A 258 -38.64 -7.61 11.40
CA THR A 258 -39.57 -6.49 11.14
C THR A 258 -40.15 -6.56 9.73
N GLU A 259 -41.17 -5.74 9.43
CA GLU A 259 -41.77 -5.64 8.09
C GLU A 259 -40.80 -5.06 7.02
N ASN A 260 -39.71 -4.43 7.45
CA ASN A 260 -38.71 -3.78 6.60
C ASN A 260 -37.43 -4.62 6.45
N GLU A 261 -37.49 -5.90 6.83
CA GLU A 261 -36.36 -6.82 6.74
C GLU A 261 -35.74 -6.82 5.34
N LYS A 262 -34.43 -6.54 5.26
CA LYS A 262 -33.71 -6.44 3.99
C LYS A 262 -32.38 -7.18 4.05
N LEU A 263 -32.17 -8.08 3.10
CA LEU A 263 -30.88 -8.71 2.88
C LEU A 263 -29.97 -7.78 2.09
N VAL A 264 -28.85 -7.38 2.69
CA VAL A 264 -27.73 -6.72 2.01
C VAL A 264 -26.71 -7.79 1.65
N PRO A 265 -26.38 -8.01 0.36
CA PRO A 265 -25.42 -9.03 -0.04
C PRO A 265 -24.04 -8.87 0.62
N ILE A 266 -23.25 -9.94 0.61
CA ILE A 266 -21.81 -9.86 0.91
C ILE A 266 -21.16 -8.77 0.06
N MET A 267 -20.24 -8.03 0.67
CA MET A 267 -19.51 -6.95 0.02
C MET A 267 -18.90 -7.42 -1.30
N SER A 268 -18.95 -6.55 -2.30
CA SER A 268 -18.36 -6.82 -3.61
C SER A 268 -17.74 -5.54 -4.18
N LEU A 269 -16.83 -5.71 -5.14
CA LEU A 269 -16.22 -4.59 -5.85
C LEU A 269 -16.99 -4.30 -7.14
N THR A 270 -17.45 -3.06 -7.30
CA THR A 270 -17.97 -2.52 -8.55
C THR A 270 -16.92 -1.64 -9.21
N THR A 271 -16.91 -1.60 -10.54
CA THR A 271 -15.89 -0.85 -11.30
C THR A 271 -16.56 -0.05 -12.40
N ILE A 272 -16.20 1.23 -12.49
CA ILE A 272 -16.50 2.10 -13.64
C ILE A 272 -15.19 2.31 -14.41
N THR A 273 -15.16 1.90 -15.66
CA THR A 273 -13.95 1.90 -16.50
C THR A 273 -14.06 2.94 -17.61
N ASN A 274 -13.05 3.82 -17.69
CA ASN A 274 -12.87 4.81 -18.74
C ASN A 274 -11.51 4.58 -19.39
N THR A 275 -11.50 4.18 -20.66
CA THR A 275 -10.26 4.05 -21.44
C THR A 275 -10.01 5.35 -22.20
N SER A 276 -8.80 5.91 -22.02
CA SER A 276 -8.35 7.01 -22.87
C SER A 276 -8.07 6.48 -24.28
N VAL A 277 -8.52 7.22 -25.29
CA VAL A 277 -8.34 6.93 -26.71
C VAL A 277 -7.46 8.00 -27.31
#